data_AF-A0A532UUL4-F1
#
_entry.id   AF-A0A532UUL4-F1
#
_cell.length_a   1.000
_cell.length_b   1.000
_cell.length_c   1.000
_cell.angle_alpha   90.00
_cell.angle_beta   90.00
_cell.angle_gamma   90.00
#
_symmetry.space_group_name_H-M   'P 1'
#
loop_
_entity.id
_entity.type
_entity.pdbx_description
1 polymer ?
#
loop_
_entity_poly.entity_id
_entity_poly.type
_entity_poly.pdbx_seq_one_letter_code
_entity_poly.pdbx_strand_id
1 'polypeptide(L)'
;MARKVNATILFADIMDSMEIANYWDTIKYNNFLNEFRRLMQIGISIWSKGIKQAKLAGDELVVFYCSKDVAEDIANSIALANTLKLMWYTSKTNRKRVNEGKKILDLGIGINTGYVTYEYRLVLNDLKRYIQKRKTFEGLPISLAKRIESFSRKGKYSRIMLGHQTIAELNKIYHWYEYEPMGLQRFKGMSQEVPIFELKTCYTVDAEVFGKSKEFDWEIKQLERIRVSDPSNIWLLMTLIDIYGYRKNYKKVVKFCREALAIEDGVSSIHDELGDALEEQRKYKEALTEFDKAISLRWDSWSSYRGKSACLIFLGQYDECIKTCAYAISNIPAYLTKHSGHALYYNMAVAYARKGDKRKALTSIKKALKLRRRETLDALRKDRDKDFCSLYTNPEFKRIRAGKQNTTSAEKKRPRK
;
A
#
# COMPACT_ATOMS: atom_id res chain seq x y z
N MET A 1 -3.27 21.57 -31.87
CA MET A 1 -2.79 20.21 -32.17
C MET A 1 -2.94 19.35 -30.93
N ALA A 2 -3.72 18.27 -31.03
CA ALA A 2 -3.91 17.31 -29.95
C ALA A 2 -2.60 16.55 -29.67
N ARG A 3 -2.30 16.34 -28.38
CA ARG A 3 -1.12 15.61 -27.91
C ARG A 3 -1.54 14.28 -27.32
N LYS A 4 -0.92 13.19 -27.75
CA LYS A 4 -1.12 11.86 -27.16
C LYS A 4 -0.23 11.69 -25.94
N VAL A 5 -0.78 11.17 -24.84
CA VAL A 5 -0.06 10.91 -23.60
C VAL A 5 -0.63 9.65 -22.94
N ASN A 6 0.22 8.88 -22.25
CA ASN A 6 -0.29 7.81 -21.39
C ASN A 6 -0.76 8.45 -20.08
N ALA A 7 -1.98 8.15 -19.65
CA ALA A 7 -2.55 8.72 -18.44
C ALA A 7 -3.08 7.62 -17.53
N THR A 8 -2.84 7.78 -16.24
CA THR A 8 -3.60 7.07 -15.20
C THR A 8 -4.71 8.00 -14.73
N ILE A 9 -5.94 7.53 -14.88
CA ILE A 9 -7.16 8.28 -14.60
C ILE A 9 -7.81 7.69 -13.35
N LEU A 10 -7.99 8.52 -12.33
CA LEU A 10 -8.80 8.22 -11.15
C LEU A 10 -10.13 8.92 -11.28
N PHE A 11 -11.22 8.16 -11.17
CA PHE A 11 -12.55 8.66 -10.88
C PHE A 11 -12.91 8.33 -9.45
N ALA A 12 -13.47 9.30 -8.74
CA ALA A 12 -14.13 9.09 -7.47
C ALA A 12 -15.50 9.76 -7.50
N ASP A 13 -16.50 9.08 -6.95
CA ASP A 13 -17.87 9.57 -6.85
C ASP A 13 -18.46 9.18 -5.50
N ILE A 14 -19.38 9.99 -4.98
CA ILE A 14 -20.06 9.67 -3.73
C ILE A 14 -21.15 8.63 -4.02
N MET A 15 -21.08 7.48 -3.35
CA MET A 15 -22.15 6.49 -3.48
C MET A 15 -23.47 7.04 -2.94
N ASP A 16 -24.55 6.76 -3.66
CA ASP A 16 -25.94 7.09 -3.30
C ASP A 16 -26.22 8.59 -3.14
N SER A 17 -25.41 9.44 -3.77
CA SER A 17 -25.57 10.91 -3.75
C SER A 17 -26.93 11.38 -4.26
N MET A 18 -27.45 10.76 -5.33
CA MET A 18 -28.77 11.06 -5.90
C MET A 18 -29.89 10.78 -4.91
N GLU A 19 -29.80 9.69 -4.14
CA GLU A 19 -30.79 9.40 -3.11
C GLU A 19 -30.81 10.51 -2.06
N ILE A 20 -29.64 11.01 -1.65
CA ILE A 20 -29.52 12.11 -0.70
C ILE A 20 -30.15 13.40 -1.27
N ALA A 21 -29.87 13.70 -2.54
CA ALA A 21 -30.37 14.90 -3.20
C ALA A 21 -31.91 14.95 -3.22
N ASN A 22 -32.59 13.80 -3.20
CA ASN A 22 -34.05 13.73 -3.16
C ASN A 22 -34.65 14.13 -1.80
N TYR A 23 -33.89 13.98 -0.70
CA TYR A 23 -34.40 14.21 0.66
C TYR A 23 -33.86 15.48 1.32
N TRP A 24 -32.81 16.08 0.78
CA TRP A 24 -32.18 17.27 1.34
C TRP A 24 -32.57 18.51 0.55
N ASP A 25 -32.85 19.60 1.26
CA ASP A 25 -32.98 20.89 0.62
C ASP A 25 -31.67 21.31 -0.08
N THR A 26 -31.79 22.23 -1.04
CA THR A 26 -30.67 22.68 -1.88
C THR A 26 -29.51 23.24 -1.07
N ILE A 27 -29.77 23.92 0.05
CA ILE A 27 -28.74 24.53 0.89
C ILE A 27 -27.93 23.44 1.60
N LYS A 28 -28.61 22.48 2.20
CA LYS A 28 -28.02 21.34 2.89
C LYS A 28 -27.21 20.46 1.94
N TYR A 29 -27.76 20.17 0.76
CA TYR A 29 -27.05 19.42 -0.28
C TYR A 29 -25.80 20.17 -0.79
N ASN A 30 -25.90 21.49 -0.99
CA ASN A 30 -24.75 22.29 -1.41
C ASN A 30 -23.64 22.33 -0.34
N ASN A 31 -23.99 22.46 0.94
CA ASN A 31 -23.02 22.41 2.04
C ASN A 31 -22.28 21.07 2.11
N PHE A 32 -23.01 19.97 1.88
CA PHE A 32 -22.45 18.64 1.77
C PHE A 32 -21.47 18.49 0.60
N LEU A 33 -21.84 18.95 -0.60
CA LEU A 33 -20.95 18.95 -1.76
C LEU A 33 -19.72 19.86 -1.55
N ASN A 34 -19.88 20.97 -0.82
CA ASN A 34 -18.76 21.84 -0.48
C ASN A 34 -17.76 21.18 0.48
N GLU A 35 -18.25 20.40 1.46
CA GLU A 35 -17.37 19.60 2.31
C GLU A 35 -16.60 18.57 1.47
N PHE A 36 -17.31 17.81 0.61
CA PHE A 36 -16.70 16.84 -0.29
C PHE A 36 -15.60 17.48 -1.16
N ARG A 37 -15.92 18.56 -1.89
CA ARG A 37 -14.97 19.26 -2.77
C ARG A 37 -13.73 19.73 -2.02
N ARG A 38 -13.90 20.27 -0.81
CA ARG A 38 -12.78 20.71 0.03
C ARG A 38 -11.87 19.54 0.39
N LEU A 39 -12.44 18.40 0.80
CA LEU A 39 -11.66 17.21 1.14
C LEU A 39 -10.94 16.65 -0.09
N MET A 40 -11.60 16.59 -1.25
CA MET A 40 -10.99 16.17 -2.52
C MET A 40 -9.81 17.06 -2.90
N GLN A 41 -9.95 18.39 -2.78
CA GLN A 41 -8.87 19.34 -3.06
C GLN A 41 -7.65 19.14 -2.16
N ILE A 42 -7.86 18.83 -0.87
CA ILE A 42 -6.76 18.54 0.05
C ILE A 42 -6.06 17.24 -0.34
N GLY A 43 -6.80 16.16 -0.66
CA GLY A 43 -6.19 14.91 -1.11
C GLY A 43 -5.34 15.10 -2.38
N ILE A 44 -5.86 15.86 -3.35
CA ILE A 44 -5.15 16.22 -4.59
C ILE A 44 -3.87 17.02 -4.30
N SER A 45 -3.88 17.93 -3.31
CA SER A 45 -2.68 18.71 -2.99
C SER A 45 -1.57 17.85 -2.37
N ILE A 46 -1.95 16.91 -1.50
CA ILE A 46 -1.03 15.92 -0.89
C ILE A 46 -0.38 15.05 -1.98
N TRP A 47 -1.18 14.52 -2.90
CA TRP A 47 -0.73 13.61 -3.96
C TRP A 47 -0.56 14.29 -5.33
N SER A 48 -0.13 15.56 -5.32
CA SER A 48 -0.08 16.41 -6.52
C SER A 48 0.99 16.04 -7.54
N LYS A 49 2.03 15.30 -7.14
CA LYS A 49 3.13 14.90 -8.01
C LYS A 49 2.63 14.03 -9.16
N GLY A 50 2.88 14.45 -10.40
CA GLY A 50 2.44 13.74 -11.61
C GLY A 50 1.04 14.12 -12.11
N ILE A 51 0.23 14.82 -11.30
CA ILE A 51 -1.09 15.30 -11.72
C ILE A 51 -0.94 16.36 -12.81
N LYS A 52 -1.56 16.08 -13.96
CA LYS A 52 -1.63 16.98 -15.12
C LYS A 52 -2.91 17.83 -15.13
N GLN A 53 -3.98 17.30 -14.55
CA GLN A 53 -5.26 17.97 -14.36
C GLN A 53 -6.11 17.23 -13.32
N ALA A 54 -6.87 17.97 -12.52
CA ALA A 54 -7.99 17.44 -11.75
C ALA A 54 -9.23 18.28 -12.01
N LYS A 55 -10.41 17.67 -12.04
CA LYS A 55 -11.71 18.37 -12.19
C LYS A 55 -12.69 17.83 -11.17
N LEU A 56 -13.40 18.75 -10.53
CA LEU A 56 -14.53 18.47 -9.64
C LEU A 56 -15.80 18.99 -10.29
N ALA A 57 -16.84 18.17 -10.34
CA ALA A 57 -18.16 18.55 -10.85
C ALA A 57 -19.23 17.84 -10.02
N GLY A 58 -20.03 18.60 -9.26
CA GLY A 58 -20.98 18.01 -8.33
C GLY A 58 -20.25 17.26 -7.20
N ASP A 59 -20.55 15.97 -7.14
CA ASP A 59 -20.02 14.87 -6.32
C ASP A 59 -18.94 14.04 -7.04
N GLU A 60 -18.69 14.29 -8.32
CA GLU A 60 -17.68 13.58 -9.10
C GLU A 60 -16.32 14.30 -9.04
N LEU A 61 -15.25 13.52 -8.86
CA LEU A 61 -13.86 13.88 -9.04
C LEU A 61 -13.25 13.06 -10.19
N VAL A 62 -12.50 13.73 -11.07
CA VAL A 62 -11.59 13.07 -12.01
C VAL A 62 -10.18 13.66 -11.92
N VAL A 63 -9.18 12.80 -11.83
CA VAL A 63 -7.76 13.15 -11.75
C VAL A 63 -6.98 12.45 -12.86
N PHE A 64 -6.12 13.20 -13.55
CA PHE A 64 -5.27 12.72 -14.63
C PHE A 64 -3.80 12.82 -14.21
N TYR A 65 -3.18 11.68 -13.93
CA TYR A 65 -1.73 11.56 -13.81
C TYR A 65 -1.13 11.29 -15.18
N CYS A 66 -0.09 12.04 -15.56
CA CYS A 66 0.54 11.92 -16.89
C CYS A 66 2.04 12.17 -16.81
N SER A 67 2.71 11.59 -15.82
CA SER A 67 4.16 11.60 -15.73
C SER A 67 4.78 10.64 -16.76
N LYS A 68 6.12 10.59 -16.82
CA LYS A 68 6.82 9.61 -17.66
C LYS A 68 6.83 8.22 -17.03
N ASP A 69 6.64 8.14 -15.71
CA ASP A 69 6.64 6.90 -14.95
C ASP A 69 5.19 6.50 -14.65
N VAL A 70 4.67 5.61 -15.49
CA VAL A 70 3.28 5.16 -15.42
C VAL A 70 3.02 4.37 -14.14
N ALA A 71 4.01 3.64 -13.64
CA ALA A 71 3.84 2.88 -12.41
C ALA A 71 3.81 3.82 -11.20
N GLU A 72 4.66 4.84 -11.16
CA GLU A 72 4.57 5.89 -10.13
C GLU A 72 3.20 6.59 -10.18
N ASP A 73 2.67 6.87 -11.37
CA ASP A 73 1.33 7.44 -11.54
C ASP A 73 0.23 6.52 -11.00
N ILE A 74 0.33 5.21 -11.21
CA ILE A 74 -0.61 4.22 -10.66
C ILE A 74 -0.51 4.15 -9.14
N ALA A 75 0.71 4.08 -8.60
CA ALA A 75 0.94 4.05 -7.15
C ALA A 75 0.39 5.32 -6.48
N ASN A 76 0.65 6.50 -7.05
CA ASN A 76 0.12 7.77 -6.57
C ASN A 76 -1.41 7.83 -6.68
N SER A 77 -1.99 7.28 -7.74
CA SER A 77 -3.45 7.18 -7.90
C SER A 77 -4.09 6.29 -6.85
N ILE A 78 -3.49 5.13 -6.54
CA ILE A 78 -3.97 4.23 -5.46
C ILE A 78 -3.80 4.90 -4.09
N ALA A 79 -2.69 5.60 -3.86
CA ALA A 79 -2.46 6.32 -2.62
C ALA A 79 -3.47 7.45 -2.43
N LEU A 80 -3.70 8.27 -3.48
CA LEU A 80 -4.75 9.28 -3.50
C LEU A 80 -6.13 8.66 -3.21
N ALA A 81 -6.49 7.56 -3.86
CA ALA A 81 -7.77 6.89 -3.63
C ALA A 81 -7.98 6.53 -2.15
N ASN A 82 -6.97 5.94 -1.51
CA ASN A 82 -7.03 5.60 -0.09
C ASN A 82 -7.14 6.86 0.80
N THR A 83 -6.36 7.91 0.52
CA THR A 83 -6.46 9.19 1.24
C THR A 83 -7.85 9.79 1.13
N LEU A 84 -8.44 9.80 -0.07
CA LEU A 84 -9.78 10.34 -0.29
C LEU A 84 -10.84 9.56 0.48
N LYS A 85 -10.77 8.21 0.46
CA LYS A 85 -11.67 7.37 1.27
C LYS A 85 -11.53 7.69 2.76
N LEU A 86 -10.31 7.72 3.29
CA LEU A 86 -10.06 7.98 4.70
C LEU A 86 -10.56 9.35 5.15
N MET A 87 -10.28 10.40 4.36
CA MET A 87 -10.79 11.76 4.60
C MET A 87 -12.32 11.83 4.53
N TRP A 88 -12.93 11.09 3.61
CA TRP A 88 -14.38 11.07 3.47
C TRP A 88 -15.07 10.31 4.60
N TYR A 89 -14.52 9.18 5.02
CA TYR A 89 -15.02 8.38 6.13
C TYR A 89 -14.99 9.18 7.44
N THR A 90 -13.95 9.99 7.64
CA THR A 90 -13.79 10.85 8.83
C THR A 90 -14.44 12.25 8.69
N SER A 91 -15.13 12.53 7.58
CA SER A 91 -15.80 13.81 7.32
C SER A 91 -16.87 14.16 8.36
N LYS A 92 -17.20 15.45 8.53
CA LYS A 92 -18.31 15.88 9.42
C LYS A 92 -19.62 15.21 9.01
N THR A 93 -19.87 15.10 7.72
CA THR A 93 -21.05 14.41 7.19
C THR A 93 -21.14 12.95 7.68
N ASN A 94 -20.13 12.12 7.41
CA ASN A 94 -20.20 10.70 7.80
C ASN A 94 -20.24 10.49 9.31
N ARG A 95 -19.60 11.38 10.07
CA ARG A 95 -19.70 11.38 11.54
C ARG A 95 -21.10 11.61 12.04
N LYS A 96 -21.78 12.62 11.49
CA LYS A 96 -23.16 12.91 11.85
C LYS A 96 -24.05 11.72 11.52
N ARG A 97 -23.87 11.10 10.36
CA ARG A 97 -24.63 9.90 9.95
C ARG A 97 -24.45 8.74 10.93
N VAL A 98 -23.21 8.43 11.31
CA VAL A 98 -22.92 7.35 12.28
C VAL A 98 -23.55 7.65 13.64
N ASN A 99 -23.46 8.88 14.13
CA ASN A 99 -24.10 9.28 15.39
C ASN A 99 -25.63 9.19 15.32
N GLU A 100 -26.23 9.30 14.13
CA GLU A 100 -27.66 9.11 13.87
C GLU A 100 -28.03 7.65 13.57
N GLY A 101 -27.10 6.70 13.70
CA GLY A 101 -27.34 5.28 13.40
C GLY A 101 -27.47 4.96 11.91
N LYS A 102 -27.10 5.89 11.02
CA LYS A 102 -27.17 5.72 9.56
C LYS A 102 -25.88 5.11 9.02
N LYS A 103 -26.00 4.37 7.92
CA LYS A 103 -24.85 3.89 7.12
C LYS A 103 -24.03 5.07 6.63
N ILE A 104 -22.71 4.89 6.57
CA ILE A 104 -21.82 5.86 5.94
C ILE A 104 -22.12 6.00 4.45
N LEU A 105 -21.75 7.15 3.90
CA LEU A 105 -21.64 7.36 2.46
C LEU A 105 -20.24 6.95 2.06
N ASP A 106 -20.13 5.95 1.20
CA ASP A 106 -18.84 5.48 0.69
C ASP A 106 -18.42 6.31 -0.54
N LEU A 107 -17.15 6.19 -0.91
CA LEU A 107 -16.65 6.65 -2.20
C LEU A 107 -16.47 5.46 -3.12
N GLY A 108 -17.14 5.51 -4.26
CA GLY A 108 -16.83 4.64 -5.37
C GLY A 108 -15.63 5.16 -6.10
N ILE A 109 -14.66 4.28 -6.38
CA ILE A 109 -13.41 4.66 -7.04
C ILE A 109 -13.10 3.71 -8.18
N GLY A 110 -12.77 4.28 -9.34
CA GLY A 110 -12.29 3.57 -10.52
C GLY A 110 -10.99 4.16 -11.02
N ILE A 111 -9.97 3.32 -11.19
CA ILE A 111 -8.66 3.69 -11.72
C ILE A 111 -8.39 2.90 -13.00
N ASN A 112 -8.11 3.61 -14.08
CA ASN A 112 -7.70 2.97 -15.32
C ASN A 112 -6.56 3.74 -15.99
N THR A 113 -5.69 3.02 -16.68
CA THR A 113 -4.50 3.55 -17.35
C THR A 113 -4.62 3.34 -18.85
N GLY A 114 -4.18 4.32 -19.64
CA GLY A 114 -4.07 4.16 -21.08
C GLY A 114 -3.81 5.46 -21.82
N TYR A 115 -3.61 5.33 -23.13
CA TYR A 115 -3.37 6.49 -23.98
C TYR A 115 -4.62 7.34 -24.17
N VAL A 116 -4.48 8.62 -23.88
CA VAL A 116 -5.49 9.66 -24.09
C VAL A 116 -4.90 10.77 -24.97
N THR A 117 -5.76 11.50 -25.66
CA THR A 117 -5.39 12.75 -26.31
C THR A 117 -5.77 13.91 -25.41
N TYR A 118 -4.96 14.97 -25.40
CA TYR A 118 -5.35 16.22 -24.78
C TYR A 118 -5.02 17.40 -25.68
N GLU A 119 -5.88 18.41 -25.62
CA GLU A 119 -5.68 19.67 -26.32
C GLU A 119 -6.16 20.85 -25.49
N TYR A 120 -5.72 22.03 -25.88
CA TYR A 120 -6.19 23.28 -25.30
C TYR A 120 -7.27 23.86 -26.21
N ARG A 121 -8.52 23.80 -25.78
CA ARG A 121 -9.65 24.44 -26.47
C ARG A 121 -9.83 25.86 -25.94
N LEU A 122 -10.13 26.78 -26.84
CA LEU A 122 -10.58 28.12 -26.51
C LEU A 122 -12.07 28.02 -26.23
N VAL A 123 -12.47 28.33 -25.00
CA VAL A 123 -13.87 28.34 -24.58
C VAL A 123 -14.26 29.78 -24.37
N LEU A 124 -15.26 30.23 -25.12
CA LEU A 124 -15.87 31.53 -24.90
C LEU A 124 -16.56 31.50 -23.54
N ASN A 125 -16.19 32.41 -22.65
CA ASN A 125 -16.95 32.61 -21.44
C ASN A 125 -18.03 33.65 -21.75
N ASP A 126 -19.22 33.18 -22.15
CA ASP A 126 -20.34 34.02 -22.60
C ASP A 126 -20.71 35.10 -21.57
N LEU A 127 -20.45 34.85 -20.28
CA LEU A 127 -20.71 35.79 -19.20
C LEU A 127 -19.61 36.84 -18.98
N LYS A 128 -18.36 36.57 -19.39
CA LYS A 128 -17.21 37.42 -19.07
C LYS A 128 -16.47 37.99 -20.29
N ARG A 129 -16.96 37.73 -21.51
CA ARG A 129 -16.41 38.26 -22.79
C ARG A 129 -14.89 38.12 -22.94
N TYR A 130 -14.30 37.04 -22.40
CA TYR A 130 -12.92 36.67 -22.67
C TYR A 130 -12.81 35.20 -23.05
N ILE A 131 -11.76 34.89 -23.80
CA ILE A 131 -11.47 33.52 -24.25
C ILE A 131 -10.67 32.81 -23.16
N GLN A 132 -11.23 31.74 -22.58
CA GLN A 132 -10.52 30.89 -21.63
C GLN A 132 -9.91 29.70 -22.36
N LYS A 133 -8.59 29.53 -22.23
CA LYS A 133 -7.90 28.33 -22.71
C LYS A 133 -8.11 27.18 -21.72
N ARG A 134 -8.99 26.23 -22.05
CA ARG A 134 -9.27 25.04 -21.23
C ARG A 134 -8.59 23.80 -21.80
N LYS A 135 -7.98 23.01 -20.91
CA LYS A 135 -7.43 21.70 -21.28
C LYS A 135 -8.53 20.64 -21.24
N THR A 136 -8.69 19.93 -22.35
CA THR A 136 -9.67 18.86 -22.53
C THR A 136 -8.91 17.56 -22.82
N PHE A 137 -9.28 16.49 -22.11
CA PHE A 137 -8.79 15.14 -22.35
C PHE A 137 -9.90 14.32 -23.00
N GLU A 138 -9.53 13.51 -23.98
CA GLU A 138 -10.44 12.61 -24.70
C GLU A 138 -9.78 11.24 -24.85
N GLY A 139 -10.58 10.18 -24.77
CA GLY A 139 -10.10 8.81 -24.95
C GLY A 139 -10.92 7.78 -24.18
N LEU A 140 -10.98 6.57 -24.74
CA LEU A 140 -11.66 5.41 -24.14
C LEU A 140 -11.20 5.11 -22.69
N PRO A 141 -9.90 5.23 -22.31
CA PRO A 141 -9.47 4.97 -20.94
C PRO A 141 -10.20 5.79 -19.87
N ILE A 142 -10.61 7.02 -20.21
CA ILE A 142 -11.37 7.92 -19.32
C ILE A 142 -12.77 7.37 -19.09
N SER A 143 -13.46 7.00 -20.18
CA SER A 143 -14.80 6.41 -20.10
C SER A 143 -14.79 5.08 -19.37
N LEU A 144 -13.73 4.27 -19.54
CA LEU A 144 -13.58 3.02 -18.82
C LEU A 144 -13.39 3.28 -17.32
N ALA A 145 -12.50 4.19 -16.91
CA ALA A 145 -12.29 4.55 -15.51
C ALA A 145 -13.60 4.96 -14.80
N LYS A 146 -14.41 5.80 -15.45
CA LYS A 146 -15.73 6.20 -14.92
C LYS A 146 -16.69 5.02 -14.79
N ARG A 147 -16.66 4.06 -15.71
CA ARG A 147 -17.60 2.94 -15.70
C ARG A 147 -17.21 1.85 -14.73
N ILE A 148 -15.91 1.55 -14.60
CA ILE A 148 -15.44 0.57 -13.60
C ILE A 148 -15.67 1.07 -12.17
N GLU A 149 -15.63 2.39 -11.95
CA GLU A 149 -15.99 3.00 -10.66
C GLU A 149 -17.35 2.47 -10.17
N SER A 150 -18.35 2.33 -11.06
CA SER A 150 -19.69 1.89 -10.67
C SER A 150 -19.75 0.50 -10.02
N PHE A 151 -18.74 -0.34 -10.25
CA PHE A 151 -18.60 -1.68 -9.65
C PHE A 151 -18.08 -1.66 -8.22
N SER A 152 -17.57 -0.51 -7.74
CA SER A 152 -17.19 -0.31 -6.34
C SER A 152 -18.29 -0.71 -5.35
N ARG A 153 -19.56 -0.53 -5.72
CA ARG A 153 -20.73 -0.94 -4.93
C ARG A 153 -20.80 -2.46 -4.68
N LYS A 154 -20.20 -3.26 -5.56
CA LYS A 154 -20.15 -4.73 -5.46
C LYS A 154 -18.84 -5.23 -4.86
N GLY A 155 -17.89 -4.33 -4.57
CA GLY A 155 -16.59 -4.68 -4.04
C GLY A 155 -16.67 -5.18 -2.59
N LYS A 156 -15.88 -6.22 -2.30
CA LYS A 156 -15.78 -6.86 -0.98
C LYS A 156 -14.62 -6.31 -0.15
N TYR A 157 -13.55 -5.84 -0.80
CA TYR A 157 -12.30 -5.43 -0.18
C TYR A 157 -12.24 -3.91 -0.06
N SER A 158 -11.43 -3.25 -0.90
CA SER A 158 -11.23 -1.80 -0.91
C SER A 158 -12.39 -1.02 -1.52
N ARG A 159 -13.21 -1.67 -2.36
CA ARG A 159 -14.12 -1.01 -3.29
C ARG A 159 -13.41 0.00 -4.21
N ILE A 160 -12.11 -0.21 -4.46
CA ILE A 160 -11.31 0.50 -5.45
C ILE A 160 -11.13 -0.43 -6.64
N MET A 161 -11.70 -0.02 -7.78
CA MET A 161 -11.74 -0.81 -9.00
C MET A 161 -10.60 -0.42 -9.93
N LEU A 162 -9.92 -1.41 -10.49
CA LEU A 162 -8.78 -1.27 -11.38
C LEU A 162 -9.11 -1.86 -12.76
N GLY A 163 -8.76 -1.12 -13.81
CA GLY A 163 -8.86 -1.63 -15.18
C GLY A 163 -7.73 -2.59 -15.52
N HIS A 164 -7.97 -3.50 -16.47
CA HIS A 164 -6.97 -4.47 -16.94
C HIS A 164 -5.61 -3.86 -17.30
N GLN A 165 -5.61 -2.72 -18.00
CA GLN A 165 -4.36 -2.07 -18.40
C GLN A 165 -3.57 -1.55 -17.18
N THR A 166 -4.27 -1.08 -16.15
CA THR A 166 -3.64 -0.67 -14.89
C THR A 166 -2.95 -1.84 -14.22
N ILE A 167 -3.60 -3.01 -14.16
CA ILE A 167 -2.98 -4.24 -13.62
C ILE A 167 -1.77 -4.67 -14.46
N ALA A 168 -1.88 -4.63 -15.78
CA ALA A 168 -0.78 -4.99 -16.68
C ALA A 168 0.45 -4.10 -16.47
N GLU A 169 0.28 -2.81 -16.21
CA GLU A 169 1.38 -1.91 -15.86
C GLU A 169 1.88 -2.12 -14.42
N LEU A 170 0.97 -2.36 -13.47
CA LEU A 170 1.31 -2.60 -12.06
C LEU A 170 2.21 -3.83 -11.90
N ASN A 171 1.86 -4.93 -12.58
CA ASN A 171 2.60 -6.20 -12.56
C ASN A 171 4.00 -6.13 -13.16
N LYS A 172 4.38 -5.05 -13.86
CA LYS A 172 5.75 -4.89 -14.35
C LYS A 172 6.70 -4.44 -13.26
N ILE A 173 6.19 -3.77 -12.23
CA ILE A 173 7.00 -2.96 -11.30
C ILE A 173 6.65 -3.24 -9.84
N TYR A 174 5.36 -3.30 -9.49
CA TYR A 174 4.87 -3.46 -8.11
C TYR A 174 4.10 -4.76 -7.94
N HIS A 175 4.78 -5.79 -7.44
CA HIS A 175 4.15 -7.08 -7.19
C HIS A 175 3.50 -7.15 -5.80
N TRP A 176 3.67 -6.14 -4.95
CA TRP A 176 3.12 -6.15 -3.60
C TRP A 176 1.62 -5.85 -3.51
N TYR A 177 1.01 -5.34 -4.57
CA TYR A 177 -0.42 -5.09 -4.58
C TYR A 177 -1.15 -6.39 -4.86
N GLU A 178 -2.04 -6.78 -3.96
CA GLU A 178 -2.97 -7.88 -4.20
C GLU A 178 -4.26 -7.31 -4.79
N TYR A 179 -4.85 -8.04 -5.73
CA TYR A 179 -6.11 -7.69 -6.36
C TYR A 179 -6.88 -8.94 -6.74
N GLU A 180 -8.19 -8.83 -6.85
CA GLU A 180 -9.09 -9.91 -7.23
C GLU A 180 -9.79 -9.63 -8.55
N PRO A 181 -9.77 -10.55 -9.52
CA PRO A 181 -10.58 -10.42 -10.71
C PRO A 181 -12.08 -10.43 -10.35
N MET A 182 -12.84 -9.42 -10.80
CA MET A 182 -14.31 -9.44 -10.66
C MET A 182 -15.01 -9.95 -11.91
N GLY A 183 -14.29 -10.71 -12.74
CA GLY A 183 -14.76 -11.24 -14.02
C GLY A 183 -14.72 -10.23 -15.17
N LEU A 184 -15.24 -10.68 -16.31
CA LEU A 184 -15.40 -9.89 -17.52
C LEU A 184 -16.66 -9.04 -17.43
N GLN A 185 -16.55 -7.75 -17.76
CA GLN A 185 -17.67 -6.83 -17.70
C GLN A 185 -17.95 -6.21 -19.07
N ARG A 186 -19.21 -6.29 -19.49
CA ARG A 186 -19.70 -5.62 -20.70
C ARG A 186 -20.21 -4.22 -20.35
N PHE A 187 -19.56 -3.21 -20.91
CA PHE A 187 -19.97 -1.83 -20.75
C PHE A 187 -20.83 -1.37 -21.93
N LYS A 188 -21.91 -0.60 -21.67
CA LYS A 188 -22.76 -0.02 -22.72
C LYS A 188 -21.92 0.76 -23.74
N GLY A 189 -21.94 0.32 -25.01
CA GLY A 189 -21.18 0.96 -26.09
C GLY A 189 -19.78 0.39 -26.33
N MET A 190 -19.39 -0.68 -25.63
CA MET A 190 -18.17 -1.46 -25.92
C MET A 190 -18.54 -2.78 -26.60
N SER A 191 -17.80 -3.16 -27.65
CA SER A 191 -17.99 -4.42 -28.39
C SER A 191 -17.42 -5.63 -27.66
N GLN A 192 -16.41 -5.41 -26.82
CA GLN A 192 -15.72 -6.44 -26.06
C GLN A 192 -15.96 -6.27 -24.57
N GLU A 193 -15.96 -7.39 -23.85
CA GLU A 193 -15.94 -7.39 -22.41
C GLU A 193 -14.54 -7.02 -21.91
N VAL A 194 -14.50 -6.32 -20.79
CA VAL A 194 -13.26 -5.83 -20.20
C VAL A 194 -13.09 -6.48 -18.82
N PRO A 195 -11.95 -7.11 -18.52
CA PRO A 195 -11.68 -7.58 -17.18
C PRO A 195 -11.47 -6.40 -16.24
N ILE A 196 -12.12 -6.47 -15.08
CA ILE A 196 -11.94 -5.50 -14.00
C ILE A 196 -11.45 -6.22 -12.75
N PHE A 197 -10.76 -5.48 -11.88
CA PHE A 197 -10.14 -6.03 -10.69
C PHE A 197 -10.48 -5.16 -9.49
N GLU A 198 -10.70 -5.77 -8.33
CA GLU A 198 -10.77 -5.06 -7.07
C GLU A 198 -9.42 -5.10 -6.37
N LEU A 199 -8.95 -3.96 -5.88
CA LEU A 199 -7.75 -3.91 -5.05
C LEU A 199 -8.01 -4.58 -3.68
N LYS A 200 -7.20 -5.57 -3.30
CA LYS A 200 -7.25 -6.25 -1.99
C LYS A 200 -6.39 -5.55 -0.94
N THR A 201 -5.16 -5.17 -1.30
CA THR A 201 -4.22 -4.51 -0.38
C THR A 201 -4.54 -3.03 -0.20
N CYS A 202 -4.51 -2.54 1.04
CA CYS A 202 -4.61 -1.12 1.35
C CYS A 202 -3.50 -0.64 2.28
N TYR A 203 -2.24 -0.66 1.81
CA TYR A 203 -1.20 0.09 2.50
C TYR A 203 -1.42 1.57 2.25
N THR A 204 -1.84 2.28 3.29
CA THR A 204 -2.03 3.72 3.19
C THR A 204 -0.82 4.41 3.83
N VAL A 205 -0.12 5.27 3.07
CA VAL A 205 0.91 6.15 3.65
C VAL A 205 0.31 7.02 4.76
N ASP A 206 -1.01 7.25 4.70
CA ASP A 206 -1.76 7.94 5.73
C ASP A 206 -1.83 7.15 7.05
N ALA A 207 -1.85 5.81 7.04
CA ALA A 207 -1.84 5.02 8.28
C ALA A 207 -0.57 5.24 9.10
N GLU A 208 0.57 5.50 8.44
CA GLU A 208 1.80 5.90 9.14
C GLU A 208 1.62 7.24 9.86
N VAL A 209 1.04 8.22 9.18
CA VAL A 209 0.79 9.57 9.70
C VAL A 209 -0.20 9.51 10.87
N PHE A 210 -1.34 8.84 10.67
CA PHE A 210 -2.37 8.62 11.69
C PHE A 210 -1.86 7.81 12.87
N GLY A 211 -1.07 6.77 12.61
CA GLY A 211 -0.49 5.91 13.61
C GLY A 211 0.52 6.63 14.50
N LYS A 212 1.43 7.41 13.91
CA LYS A 212 2.50 8.09 14.66
C LYS A 212 2.06 9.36 15.37
N SER A 213 1.03 10.06 14.88
CA SER A 213 0.55 11.31 15.49
C SER A 213 -0.64 11.08 16.42
N LYS A 214 -0.59 11.71 17.61
CA LYS A 214 -1.70 11.73 18.57
C LYS A 214 -2.85 12.63 18.13
N GLU A 215 -2.61 13.55 17.20
CA GLU A 215 -3.62 14.49 16.71
C GLU A 215 -4.79 13.76 16.04
N PHE A 216 -4.54 12.57 15.49
CA PHE A 216 -5.55 11.74 14.82
C PHE A 216 -6.28 10.76 15.75
N ASP A 217 -6.08 10.81 17.07
CA ASP A 217 -6.76 9.91 18.02
C ASP A 217 -8.28 9.95 17.89
N TRP A 218 -8.81 11.14 17.64
CA TRP A 218 -10.24 11.37 17.55
C TRP A 218 -10.81 10.82 16.22
N GLU A 219 -10.09 10.96 15.10
CA GLU A 219 -10.40 10.38 13.79
C GLU A 219 -10.36 8.85 13.84
N ILE A 220 -9.32 8.27 14.46
CA ILE A 220 -9.19 6.81 14.60
C ILE A 220 -10.36 6.25 15.40
N LYS A 221 -10.78 6.93 16.47
CA LYS A 221 -11.97 6.55 17.23
C LYS A 221 -13.25 6.60 16.39
N GLN A 222 -13.34 7.49 15.40
CA GLN A 222 -14.46 7.48 14.47
C GLN A 222 -14.41 6.29 13.52
N LEU A 223 -13.23 5.93 12.98
CA LEU A 223 -13.08 4.74 12.15
C LEU A 223 -13.53 3.48 12.90
N GLU A 224 -13.17 3.35 14.18
CA GLU A 224 -13.64 2.24 15.01
C GLU A 224 -15.16 2.22 15.17
N ARG A 225 -15.82 3.38 15.27
CA ARG A 225 -17.29 3.49 15.32
C ARG A 225 -17.95 3.15 13.99
N ILE A 226 -17.41 3.67 12.88
CA ILE A 226 -17.91 3.40 11.53
C ILE A 226 -17.87 1.90 11.25
N ARG A 227 -16.77 1.24 11.62
CA ARG A 227 -16.63 -0.21 11.45
C ARG A 227 -17.73 -1.00 12.16
N VAL A 228 -18.29 -0.52 13.27
CA VAL A 228 -19.40 -1.21 13.96
C VAL A 228 -20.69 -1.19 13.12
N SER A 229 -20.92 -0.15 12.31
CA SER A 229 -22.08 -0.08 11.43
C SER A 229 -21.88 -0.73 10.05
N ASP A 230 -20.64 -1.03 9.68
CA ASP A 230 -20.28 -1.80 8.48
C ASP A 230 -19.17 -2.83 8.82
N PRO A 231 -19.49 -3.90 9.57
CA PRO A 231 -18.50 -4.87 10.04
C PRO A 231 -17.88 -5.69 8.90
N SER A 232 -18.55 -5.76 7.73
CA SER A 232 -18.05 -6.44 6.53
C SER A 232 -17.00 -5.65 5.75
N ASN A 233 -16.73 -4.39 6.13
CA ASN A 233 -15.79 -3.53 5.41
C ASN A 233 -14.35 -3.89 5.74
N ILE A 234 -13.76 -4.77 4.92
CA ILE A 234 -12.39 -5.26 5.09
C ILE A 234 -11.39 -4.10 5.00
N TRP A 235 -11.62 -3.12 4.11
CA TRP A 235 -10.75 -1.95 3.97
C TRP A 235 -10.61 -1.15 5.26
N LEU A 236 -11.70 -0.95 5.99
CA LEU A 236 -11.69 -0.29 7.30
C LEU A 236 -10.88 -1.07 8.33
N LEU A 237 -11.05 -2.39 8.37
CA LEU A 237 -10.29 -3.27 9.27
C LEU A 237 -8.79 -3.20 8.97
N MET A 238 -8.41 -3.33 7.69
CA MET A 238 -7.01 -3.22 7.26
C MET A 238 -6.42 -1.83 7.53
N THR A 239 -7.18 -0.75 7.32
CA THR A 239 -6.73 0.60 7.68
C THR A 239 -6.46 0.73 9.18
N LEU A 240 -7.33 0.15 10.03
CA LEU A 240 -7.12 0.14 11.48
C LEU A 240 -5.95 -0.76 11.91
N ILE A 241 -5.76 -1.90 11.22
CA ILE A 241 -4.60 -2.78 11.42
C ILE A 241 -3.30 -1.99 11.21
N ASP A 242 -3.16 -1.31 10.06
CA ASP A 242 -1.98 -0.50 9.77
C ASP A 242 -1.76 0.59 10.83
N ILE A 243 -2.80 1.39 11.13
CA ILE A 243 -2.73 2.47 12.12
C ILE A 243 -2.26 1.96 13.49
N TYR A 244 -2.83 0.84 13.96
CA TYR A 244 -2.46 0.27 15.25
C TYR A 244 -1.11 -0.46 15.22
N GLY A 245 -0.69 -0.98 14.07
CA GLY A 245 0.66 -1.49 13.82
C GLY A 245 1.70 -0.41 14.04
N TYR A 246 1.52 0.78 13.45
CA TYR A 246 2.40 1.93 13.66
C TYR A 246 2.41 2.43 15.12
N ARG A 247 1.30 2.27 15.85
CA ARG A 247 1.22 2.54 17.30
C ARG A 247 1.79 1.44 18.17
N LYS A 248 2.22 0.32 17.58
CA LYS A 248 2.65 -0.89 18.29
C LYS A 248 1.59 -1.43 19.26
N ASN A 249 0.32 -1.17 18.98
CA ASN A 249 -0.78 -1.71 19.76
C ASN A 249 -1.16 -3.09 19.20
N TYR A 250 -0.27 -4.06 19.40
CA TYR A 250 -0.41 -5.40 18.83
C TYR A 250 -1.65 -6.13 19.32
N LYS A 251 -2.20 -5.78 20.50
CA LYS A 251 -3.48 -6.31 20.97
C LYS A 251 -4.63 -5.95 20.04
N LYS A 252 -4.70 -4.69 19.59
CA LYS A 252 -5.72 -4.26 18.62
C LYS A 252 -5.45 -4.82 17.22
N VAL A 253 -4.19 -4.89 16.80
CA VAL A 253 -3.81 -5.52 15.52
C VAL A 253 -4.30 -6.97 15.47
N VAL A 254 -3.94 -7.81 16.45
CA VAL A 254 -4.40 -9.21 16.50
C VAL A 254 -5.93 -9.31 16.48
N LYS A 255 -6.63 -8.45 17.22
CA LYS A 255 -8.10 -8.42 17.23
C LYS A 255 -8.65 -8.13 15.84
N PHE A 256 -8.20 -7.05 15.19
CA PHE A 256 -8.73 -6.65 13.89
C PHE A 256 -8.32 -7.58 12.75
N CYS A 257 -7.11 -8.16 12.79
CA CYS A 257 -6.73 -9.20 11.83
C CYS A 257 -7.66 -10.42 11.93
N ARG A 258 -7.96 -10.89 13.15
CA ARG A 258 -8.89 -12.01 13.34
C ARG A 258 -10.31 -11.70 12.86
N GLU A 259 -10.78 -10.48 13.10
CA GLU A 259 -12.08 -10.03 12.58
C GLU A 259 -12.09 -9.97 11.05
N ALA A 260 -11.01 -9.51 10.42
CA ALA A 260 -10.90 -9.47 8.96
C ALA A 260 -10.81 -10.88 8.34
N LEU A 261 -10.02 -11.77 8.94
CA LEU A 261 -9.90 -13.17 8.51
C LEU A 261 -11.20 -13.97 8.71
N ALA A 262 -12.07 -13.56 9.62
CA ALA A 262 -13.41 -14.16 9.75
C ALA A 262 -14.36 -13.77 8.61
N ILE A 263 -14.07 -12.69 7.88
CA ILE A 263 -14.84 -12.23 6.72
C ILE A 263 -14.23 -12.79 5.42
N GLU A 264 -12.91 -12.86 5.35
CA GLU A 264 -12.15 -13.36 4.21
C GLU A 264 -10.76 -13.82 4.64
N ASP A 265 -10.45 -15.10 4.43
CA ASP A 265 -9.16 -15.71 4.77
C ASP A 265 -8.15 -15.70 3.61
N GLY A 266 -8.57 -15.32 2.40
CA GLY A 266 -7.74 -15.31 1.19
C GLY A 266 -6.90 -14.05 0.95
N VAL A 267 -6.59 -13.26 1.98
CA VAL A 267 -5.75 -12.05 1.87
C VAL A 267 -4.42 -12.25 2.56
N SER A 268 -3.34 -12.38 1.78
CA SER A 268 -2.03 -12.77 2.31
C SER A 268 -1.46 -11.73 3.29
N SER A 269 -1.65 -10.43 2.99
CA SER A 269 -1.20 -9.34 3.85
C SER A 269 -1.80 -9.36 5.25
N ILE A 270 -3.02 -9.87 5.44
CA ILE A 270 -3.66 -9.91 6.78
C ILE A 270 -3.00 -10.98 7.65
N HIS A 271 -2.64 -12.12 7.06
CA HIS A 271 -1.86 -13.16 7.74
C HIS A 271 -0.46 -12.67 8.12
N ASP A 272 0.20 -11.90 7.24
CA ASP A 272 1.48 -11.26 7.54
C ASP A 272 1.39 -10.32 8.74
N GLU A 273 0.41 -9.41 8.76
CA GLU A 273 0.22 -8.46 9.86
C GLU A 273 -0.14 -9.18 11.18
N LEU A 274 -0.94 -10.26 11.10
CA LEU A 274 -1.23 -11.09 12.27
C LEU A 274 0.03 -11.80 12.79
N GLY A 275 0.84 -12.35 11.88
CA GLY A 275 2.12 -12.98 12.18
C GLY A 275 3.08 -12.02 12.88
N ASP A 276 3.28 -10.82 12.32
CA ASP A 276 4.15 -9.78 12.89
C ASP A 276 3.63 -9.34 14.29
N ALA A 277 2.33 -9.15 14.46
CA ALA A 277 1.76 -8.78 15.76
C ALA A 277 1.86 -9.90 16.81
N LEU A 278 1.82 -11.17 16.40
CA LEU A 278 2.02 -12.33 17.28
C LEU A 278 3.51 -12.52 17.62
N GLU A 279 4.43 -12.28 16.67
CA GLU A 279 5.87 -12.26 16.89
C GLU A 279 6.23 -11.24 17.98
N GLU A 280 5.71 -10.03 17.87
CA GLU A 280 5.93 -8.96 18.86
C GLU A 280 5.32 -9.27 20.24
N GLN A 281 4.28 -10.11 20.28
CA GLN A 281 3.72 -10.68 21.52
C GLN A 281 4.48 -11.93 22.01
N ARG A 282 5.58 -12.31 21.35
CA ARG A 282 6.40 -13.50 21.62
C ARG A 282 5.66 -14.83 21.45
N LYS A 283 4.56 -14.83 20.70
CA LYS A 283 3.76 -16.02 20.38
C LYS A 283 4.27 -16.69 19.11
N TYR A 284 5.55 -17.06 19.12
CA TYR A 284 6.28 -17.45 17.90
C TYR A 284 5.69 -18.66 17.16
N LYS A 285 5.08 -19.62 17.87
CA LYS A 285 4.43 -20.78 17.22
C LYS A 285 3.15 -20.38 16.47
N GLU A 286 2.34 -19.52 17.07
CA GLU A 286 1.14 -18.98 16.41
C GLU A 286 1.56 -18.11 15.22
N ALA A 287 2.56 -17.23 15.41
CA ALA A 287 3.10 -16.38 14.34
C ALA A 287 3.61 -17.19 13.14
N LEU A 288 4.36 -18.28 13.39
CA LEU A 288 4.85 -19.17 12.34
C LEU A 288 3.71 -19.75 11.49
N THR A 289 2.61 -20.16 12.14
CA THR A 289 1.42 -20.68 11.45
C THR A 289 0.83 -19.64 10.50
N GLU A 290 0.77 -18.38 10.93
CA GLU A 290 0.22 -17.30 10.12
C GLU A 290 1.18 -16.91 8.98
N PHE A 291 2.49 -16.87 9.19
CA PHE A 291 3.45 -16.68 8.10
C PHE A 291 3.44 -17.82 7.08
N ASP A 292 3.22 -19.07 7.51
CA ASP A 292 3.06 -20.20 6.60
C ASP A 292 1.80 -20.05 5.73
N LYS A 293 0.69 -19.60 6.30
CA LYS A 293 -0.53 -19.27 5.53
C LYS A 293 -0.27 -18.13 4.55
N ALA A 294 0.37 -17.05 4.98
CA ALA A 294 0.72 -15.93 4.11
C ALA A 294 1.58 -16.38 2.91
N ILE A 295 2.60 -17.21 3.15
CA ILE A 295 3.44 -17.80 2.10
C ILE A 295 2.63 -18.72 1.17
N SER A 296 1.68 -19.49 1.71
CA SER A 296 0.85 -20.38 0.89
C SER A 296 -0.09 -19.63 -0.06
N LEU A 297 -0.63 -18.50 0.39
CA LEU A 297 -1.44 -17.59 -0.43
C LEU A 297 -0.57 -16.81 -1.40
N ARG A 298 0.65 -16.45 -0.96
CA ARG A 298 1.58 -15.62 -1.71
C ARG A 298 3.04 -16.01 -1.47
N TRP A 299 3.53 -16.87 -2.35
CA TRP A 299 4.86 -17.47 -2.26
C TRP A 299 6.02 -16.47 -2.46
N ASP A 300 5.77 -15.27 -2.96
CA ASP A 300 6.81 -14.26 -3.28
C ASP A 300 6.94 -13.15 -2.21
N SER A 301 6.29 -13.32 -1.05
CA SER A 301 6.29 -12.32 0.02
C SER A 301 7.54 -12.39 0.93
N TRP A 302 8.48 -11.46 0.74
CA TRP A 302 9.68 -11.36 1.58
C TRP A 302 9.39 -11.06 3.05
N SER A 303 8.32 -10.31 3.35
CA SER A 303 7.90 -10.01 4.72
C SER A 303 7.55 -11.31 5.45
N SER A 304 6.77 -12.20 4.82
CA SER A 304 6.39 -13.48 5.41
C SER A 304 7.60 -14.36 5.70
N TYR A 305 8.53 -14.49 4.74
CA TYR A 305 9.76 -15.27 4.97
C TYR A 305 10.66 -14.65 6.05
N ARG A 306 10.68 -13.30 6.16
CA ARG A 306 11.42 -12.60 7.22
C ARG A 306 10.82 -12.91 8.59
N GLY A 307 9.51 -12.78 8.73
CA GLY A 307 8.80 -13.07 9.98
C GLY A 307 8.92 -14.54 10.37
N LYS A 308 8.73 -15.47 9.42
CA LYS A 308 8.93 -16.91 9.64
C LYS A 308 10.35 -17.21 10.12
N SER A 309 11.37 -16.70 9.42
CA SER A 309 12.77 -16.93 9.81
C SER A 309 13.13 -16.35 11.18
N ALA A 310 12.58 -15.17 11.54
CA ALA A 310 12.75 -14.61 12.88
C ALA A 310 12.11 -15.51 13.96
N CYS A 311 10.88 -15.96 13.75
CA CYS A 311 10.20 -16.90 14.65
C CYS A 311 10.99 -18.21 14.82
N LEU A 312 11.53 -18.77 13.73
CA LEU A 312 12.35 -19.99 13.76
C LEU A 312 13.63 -19.79 14.59
N ILE A 313 14.27 -18.62 14.52
CA ILE A 313 15.44 -18.30 15.36
C ILE A 313 15.06 -18.30 16.84
N PHE A 314 13.96 -17.63 17.21
CA PHE A 314 13.51 -17.57 18.61
C PHE A 314 13.06 -18.94 19.15
N LEU A 315 12.57 -19.82 18.29
CA LEU A 315 12.23 -21.21 18.62
C LEU A 315 13.45 -22.15 18.62
N GLY A 316 14.65 -21.67 18.29
CA GLY A 316 15.87 -22.48 18.22
C GLY A 316 15.95 -23.40 16.99
N GLN A 317 15.04 -23.25 16.03
CA GLN A 317 14.94 -24.08 14.83
C GLN A 317 15.84 -23.54 13.71
N TYR A 318 17.15 -23.51 13.97
CA TYR A 318 18.12 -22.83 13.12
C TYR A 318 18.27 -23.44 11.72
N ASP A 319 18.21 -24.77 11.60
CA ASP A 319 18.31 -25.44 10.29
C ASP A 319 17.14 -25.10 9.38
N GLU A 320 15.92 -25.06 9.93
CA GLU A 320 14.74 -24.69 9.18
C GLU A 320 14.74 -23.21 8.81
N CYS A 321 15.26 -22.34 9.70
CA CYS A 321 15.49 -20.93 9.38
C CYS A 321 16.41 -20.78 8.16
N ILE A 322 17.53 -21.52 8.12
CA ILE A 322 18.50 -21.46 7.03
C ILE A 322 17.84 -21.92 5.72
N LYS A 323 17.10 -23.05 5.74
CA LYS A 323 16.38 -23.55 4.56
C LYS A 323 15.34 -22.55 4.06
N THR A 324 14.55 -21.99 4.97
CA THR A 324 13.51 -20.98 4.68
C THR A 324 14.13 -19.74 4.03
N CYS A 325 15.20 -19.19 4.61
CA CYS A 325 15.90 -18.05 4.03
C CYS A 325 16.52 -18.36 2.67
N ALA A 326 17.17 -19.53 2.52
CA ALA A 326 17.79 -19.94 1.28
C ALA A 326 16.76 -20.12 0.15
N TYR A 327 15.62 -20.75 0.45
CA TYR A 327 14.53 -20.90 -0.49
C TYR A 327 14.03 -19.55 -1.01
N ALA A 328 13.71 -18.62 -0.10
CA ALA A 328 13.23 -17.30 -0.47
C ALA A 328 14.26 -16.52 -1.29
N ILE A 329 15.55 -16.59 -0.92
CA ILE A 329 16.64 -15.94 -1.65
C ILE A 329 16.81 -16.47 -3.08
N SER A 330 16.61 -17.77 -3.28
CA SER A 330 16.77 -18.41 -4.58
C SER A 330 15.55 -18.24 -5.49
N ASN A 331 14.35 -18.22 -4.92
CA ASN A 331 13.12 -18.29 -5.71
C ASN A 331 12.44 -16.94 -5.90
N ILE A 332 12.57 -16.01 -4.96
CA ILE A 332 11.89 -14.72 -5.11
C ILE A 332 12.73 -13.81 -6.03
N PRO A 333 12.15 -13.31 -7.14
CA PRO A 333 12.89 -12.54 -8.14
C PRO A 333 13.65 -11.34 -7.56
N ALA A 334 14.92 -11.21 -7.93
CA ALA A 334 15.86 -10.21 -7.40
C ALA A 334 15.32 -8.75 -7.40
N TYR A 335 14.50 -8.39 -8.39
CA TYR A 335 13.94 -7.04 -8.50
C TYR A 335 12.90 -6.74 -7.42
N LEU A 336 12.23 -7.75 -6.85
CA LEU A 336 11.36 -7.64 -5.67
C LEU A 336 12.14 -7.45 -4.36
N THR A 337 13.45 -7.72 -4.38
CA THR A 337 14.27 -7.93 -3.18
C THR A 337 15.11 -6.71 -2.80
N LYS A 338 15.15 -5.67 -3.65
CA LYS A 338 16.11 -4.55 -3.55
C LYS A 338 16.07 -3.86 -2.18
N HIS A 339 14.98 -4.05 -1.43
CA HIS A 339 14.79 -3.42 -0.13
C HIS A 339 14.75 -4.39 1.06
N SER A 340 14.42 -5.69 0.86
CA SER A 340 14.16 -6.62 1.97
C SER A 340 15.09 -7.84 2.03
N GLY A 341 15.82 -8.14 0.94
CA GLY A 341 16.67 -9.34 0.88
C GLY A 341 17.80 -9.37 1.91
N HIS A 342 18.23 -8.20 2.40
CA HIS A 342 19.25 -8.12 3.44
C HIS A 342 18.82 -8.76 4.78
N ALA A 343 17.52 -8.70 5.11
CA ALA A 343 17.01 -9.22 6.36
C ALA A 343 17.06 -10.76 6.41
N LEU A 344 16.80 -11.45 5.31
CA LEU A 344 16.95 -12.91 5.26
C LEU A 344 18.41 -13.35 5.39
N TYR A 345 19.34 -12.64 4.75
CA TYR A 345 20.76 -12.88 4.94
C TYR A 345 21.21 -12.62 6.39
N TYR A 346 20.64 -11.60 7.04
CA TYR A 346 20.89 -11.33 8.46
C TYR A 346 20.37 -12.46 9.35
N ASN A 347 19.11 -12.87 9.19
CA ASN A 347 18.50 -13.97 9.94
C ASN A 347 19.26 -15.29 9.73
N MET A 348 19.65 -15.57 8.48
CA MET A 348 20.50 -16.73 8.17
C MET A 348 21.87 -16.64 8.87
N ALA A 349 22.46 -15.44 8.98
CA ALA A 349 23.69 -15.25 9.73
C ALA A 349 23.53 -15.50 11.23
N VAL A 350 22.43 -15.03 11.83
CA VAL A 350 22.07 -15.30 13.23
C VAL A 350 21.96 -16.81 13.45
N ALA A 351 21.20 -17.51 12.61
CA ALA A 351 21.03 -18.96 12.68
C ALA A 351 22.38 -19.70 12.60
N TYR A 352 23.26 -19.34 11.65
CA TYR A 352 24.61 -19.91 11.57
C TYR A 352 25.46 -19.60 12.80
N ALA A 353 25.40 -18.38 13.34
CA ALA A 353 26.18 -17.98 14.51
C ALA A 353 25.75 -18.74 15.77
N ARG A 354 24.43 -18.94 15.95
CA ARG A 354 23.83 -19.74 17.03
C ARG A 354 24.17 -21.23 16.90
N LYS A 355 24.31 -21.74 15.67
CA LYS A 355 24.85 -23.09 15.40
C LYS A 355 26.37 -23.21 15.56
N GLY A 356 27.09 -22.10 15.73
CA GLY A 356 28.55 -22.08 15.83
C GLY A 356 29.30 -22.09 14.48
N ASP A 357 28.60 -22.05 13.34
CA ASP A 357 29.24 -21.93 12.02
C ASP A 357 29.64 -20.47 11.74
N LYS A 358 30.76 -20.07 12.35
CA LYS A 358 31.28 -18.71 12.30
C LYS A 358 31.56 -18.24 10.87
N ARG A 359 32.01 -19.15 10.00
CA ARG A 359 32.39 -18.85 8.62
C ARG A 359 31.16 -18.50 7.77
N LYS A 360 30.12 -19.32 7.84
CA LYS A 360 28.86 -19.04 7.10
C LYS A 360 28.12 -17.85 7.68
N ALA A 361 28.18 -17.63 8.99
CA ALA A 361 27.62 -16.43 9.62
C ALA A 361 28.27 -15.14 9.05
N LEU A 362 29.60 -15.05 9.03
CA LEU A 362 30.33 -13.92 8.46
C LEU A 362 30.05 -13.72 6.96
N THR A 363 29.97 -14.81 6.20
CA THR A 363 29.62 -14.76 4.77
C THR A 363 28.23 -14.17 4.55
N SER A 364 27.26 -14.57 5.36
CA SER A 364 25.88 -14.11 5.29
C SER A 364 25.75 -12.63 5.70
N ILE A 365 26.48 -12.19 6.74
CA ILE A 365 26.59 -10.77 7.12
C ILE A 365 27.12 -9.92 5.96
N LYS A 366 28.18 -10.36 5.27
CA LYS A 366 28.74 -9.63 4.12
C LYS A 366 27.72 -9.49 2.99
N LYS A 367 26.93 -10.53 2.72
CA LYS A 367 25.84 -10.47 1.74
C LYS A 367 24.75 -9.48 2.15
N ALA A 368 24.32 -9.49 3.41
CA ALA A 368 23.36 -8.52 3.94
C ALA A 368 23.88 -7.06 3.80
N LEU A 369 25.15 -6.83 4.15
CA LEU A 369 25.80 -5.51 4.01
C LEU A 369 25.92 -5.04 2.56
N LYS A 370 26.10 -5.95 1.60
CA LYS A 370 26.14 -5.62 0.17
C LYS A 370 24.79 -5.11 -0.33
N LEU A 371 23.69 -5.65 0.22
CA LEU A 371 22.33 -5.22 -0.14
C LEU A 371 21.93 -3.93 0.58
N ARG A 372 22.10 -3.87 1.90
CA ARG A 372 21.71 -2.73 2.74
C ARG A 372 22.72 -2.51 3.85
N ARG A 373 23.78 -1.74 3.55
CA ARG A 373 24.89 -1.52 4.48
C ARG A 373 24.45 -0.86 5.78
N ARG A 374 23.70 0.24 5.70
CA ARG A 374 23.34 1.06 6.85
C ARG A 374 22.46 0.28 7.82
N GLU A 375 21.36 -0.27 7.30
CA GLU A 375 20.36 -1.00 8.05
C GLU A 375 20.96 -2.27 8.70
N THR A 376 21.80 -2.99 7.96
CA THR A 376 22.50 -4.17 8.50
C THR A 376 23.51 -3.79 9.59
N LEU A 377 24.26 -2.69 9.44
CA LEU A 377 25.17 -2.22 10.50
C LEU A 377 24.40 -1.79 11.75
N ASP A 378 23.26 -1.12 11.58
CA ASP A 378 22.43 -0.70 12.71
C ASP A 378 21.87 -1.91 13.48
N ALA A 379 21.47 -2.97 12.78
CA ALA A 379 21.07 -4.24 13.40
C ALA A 379 22.24 -4.90 14.16
N LEU A 380 23.41 -5.06 13.53
CA LEU A 380 24.61 -5.64 14.16
C LEU A 380 25.10 -4.86 15.39
N ARG A 381 24.95 -3.54 15.37
CA ARG A 381 25.31 -2.70 16.52
C ARG A 381 24.36 -2.93 17.68
N LYS A 382 23.07 -3.03 17.38
CA LYS A 382 22.01 -3.22 18.38
C LYS A 382 22.04 -4.60 19.01
N ASP A 383 22.45 -5.67 18.32
CA ASP A 383 22.52 -7.09 18.76
C ASP A 383 22.33 -7.29 20.28
N ARG A 384 21.07 -7.25 20.71
CA ARG A 384 20.70 -7.21 22.13
C ARG A 384 20.66 -8.62 22.71
N ASP A 385 20.20 -9.56 21.89
CA ASP A 385 20.05 -10.97 22.24
C ASP A 385 21.38 -11.74 22.19
N LYS A 386 22.47 -11.03 21.88
CA LYS A 386 23.83 -11.57 21.71
C LYS A 386 23.84 -12.70 20.69
N ASP A 387 23.11 -12.51 19.59
CA ASP A 387 23.00 -13.45 18.47
C ASP A 387 24.36 -13.84 17.91
N PHE A 388 25.30 -12.89 17.93
CA PHE A 388 26.65 -13.09 17.43
C PHE A 388 27.70 -13.24 18.53
N CYS A 389 27.31 -13.69 19.75
CA CYS A 389 28.25 -13.86 20.85
C CYS A 389 29.48 -14.73 20.47
N SER A 390 29.25 -15.77 19.67
CA SER A 390 30.29 -16.67 19.16
C SER A 390 31.31 -15.99 18.23
N LEU A 391 30.97 -14.81 17.70
CA LEU A 391 31.78 -13.97 16.82
C LEU A 391 32.40 -12.75 17.52
N TYR A 392 32.07 -12.46 18.78
CA TYR A 392 32.52 -11.22 19.44
C TYR A 392 34.04 -11.12 19.58
N THR A 393 34.75 -12.23 19.67
CA THR A 393 36.22 -12.25 19.69
C THR A 393 36.84 -12.26 18.29
N ASN A 394 36.06 -12.51 17.24
CA ASN A 394 36.55 -12.60 15.86
C ASN A 394 36.98 -11.21 15.34
N PRO A 395 38.24 -11.01 14.90
CA PRO A 395 38.73 -9.71 14.44
C PRO A 395 37.98 -9.15 13.23
N GLU A 396 37.56 -10.00 12.30
CA GLU A 396 36.79 -9.59 11.12
C GLU A 396 35.40 -9.10 11.53
N PHE A 397 34.70 -9.83 12.40
CA PHE A 397 33.41 -9.41 12.93
C PHE A 397 33.50 -8.05 13.64
N LYS A 398 34.52 -7.85 14.48
CA LYS A 398 34.78 -6.55 15.15
C LYS A 398 34.95 -5.42 14.13
N ARG A 399 35.72 -5.63 13.06
CA ARG A 399 35.91 -4.62 11.99
C ARG A 399 34.59 -4.32 11.27
N ILE A 400 33.84 -5.35 10.90
CA ILE A 400 32.53 -5.23 10.26
C ILE A 400 31.58 -4.42 11.13
N ARG A 401 31.43 -4.78 12.41
CA ARG A 401 30.53 -4.11 13.37
C ARG A 401 30.94 -2.65 13.62
N ALA A 402 32.24 -2.36 13.60
CA ALA A 402 32.77 -0.99 13.66
C ALA A 402 32.56 -0.18 12.38
N GLY A 403 32.06 -0.79 11.30
CA GLY A 403 31.84 -0.13 10.00
C GLY A 403 33.11 0.13 9.20
N LYS A 404 34.26 -0.42 9.61
CA LYS A 404 35.55 -0.26 8.90
C LYS A 404 35.57 -1.19 7.68
N GLN A 405 35.81 -0.67 6.49
CA GLN A 405 36.01 -1.50 5.30
C GLN A 405 37.34 -2.25 5.40
N ASN A 406 37.41 -3.45 4.82
CA ASN A 406 38.69 -4.00 4.38
C ASN A 406 39.19 -3.11 3.25
N THR A 407 40.07 -2.16 3.57
CA THR A 407 40.97 -1.62 2.56
C THR A 407 41.92 -2.75 2.19
N THR A 408 41.54 -3.59 1.23
CA THR A 408 42.55 -4.27 0.43
C THR A 408 43.36 -3.18 -0.25
N SER A 409 44.65 -3.18 0.01
CA SER A 409 45.68 -2.20 -0.33
C SER A 409 45.92 -1.99 -1.84
N ALA A 410 44.92 -2.18 -2.70
CA ALA A 410 45.06 -2.10 -4.15
C ALA A 410 44.47 -0.85 -4.81
N GLU A 411 43.62 -0.05 -4.14
CA GLU A 411 42.99 1.13 -4.76
C GLU A 411 43.72 2.47 -4.49
N LYS A 412 44.83 2.47 -3.74
CA LYS A 412 45.67 3.66 -3.55
C LYS A 412 46.71 3.86 -4.67
N LYS A 413 46.33 3.76 -5.94
CA LYS A 413 47.11 4.35 -7.06
C LYS A 413 46.19 4.74 -8.22
N ARG A 414 45.50 5.87 -8.09
CA ARG A 414 45.26 6.73 -9.26
C ARG A 414 45.96 8.06 -9.00
N PRO A 415 47.02 8.39 -9.74
CA PRO A 415 47.65 9.70 -9.62
C PRO A 415 46.64 10.74 -10.12
N ARG A 416 46.47 11.81 -9.34
CA ARG A 416 45.79 13.01 -9.82
C ARG A 416 46.56 13.54 -11.03
N LYS A 417 45.91 13.59 -12.18
CA LYS A 417 46.19 14.55 -13.25
C LYS A 417 44.91 15.29 -13.53
#